data_AF-A0A2G5V6I8-F1
#
_entry.id   AF-A0A2G5V6I8-F1
#
_cell.length_a   1.000
_cell.length_b   1.000
_cell.length_c   1.000
_cell.angle_alpha   90.00
_cell.angle_beta   90.00
_cell.angle_gamma   90.00
#
_symmetry.space_group_name_H-M   'P 1'
#
loop_
_entity.id
_entity.type
_entity.pdbx_description
1 polymer ?
#
loop_
_entity_poly.entity_id
_entity_poly.type
_entity_poly.pdbx_seq_one_letter_code
_entity_poly.pdbx_strand_id
1 'polypeptide(L)'
;MGRDHKKHKKDRKRHRSRSRSSSTDSDAERRGKEHKRHKKDKKRRRSPSRSSSSDSDDERRFDKNLQEQRQLKKAQLRRQKEEMKARETPEEKKARRMAKRMQKDERRRAAEAEDTLIPPELNYTNLNNPFNDTKLTQTFVWGKKLEKEGRSGLTQDQITKEASQRIRKNLTEAAEFKRIRDSRAAVKEDMEMMKRDADLRASQKTDSKEREFQLDQVKERTRIRIDQGRAKAIDLLSRYIRYAGEHFSPTASPDFELVNPIEYIRTTCKSIDDFEDLLEDINTYRELDGREKHEVWWNDVTQVVEDEMKKKNSHRKSEVQSKLDLDINKLFKQKN
;
A
#
# COMPACT_ATOMS: atom_id res chain seq x y z
N MET A 1 -22.75 42.07 -37.49
CA MET A 1 -23.70 42.39 -36.41
C MET A 1 -22.91 42.80 -35.18
N GLY A 2 -23.04 44.05 -34.79
CA GLY A 2 -22.24 44.68 -33.74
C GLY A 2 -22.50 44.09 -32.36
N ARG A 3 -21.49 44.16 -31.49
CA ARG A 3 -21.67 43.97 -30.05
C ARG A 3 -21.19 45.22 -29.32
N ASP A 4 -22.19 45.90 -28.78
CA ASP A 4 -22.14 47.13 -28.03
C ASP A 4 -21.28 47.05 -26.77
N HIS A 5 -20.63 48.18 -26.51
CA HIS A 5 -20.07 48.57 -25.23
C HIS A 5 -21.16 48.75 -24.16
N LYS A 6 -20.87 48.34 -22.92
CA LYS A 6 -21.43 49.02 -21.73
C LYS A 6 -20.35 49.20 -20.65
N LYS A 7 -20.08 50.48 -20.40
CA LYS A 7 -19.20 51.07 -19.38
C LYS A 7 -20.00 51.36 -18.09
N HIS A 8 -19.23 51.47 -16.99
CA HIS A 8 -19.51 52.23 -15.75
C HIS A 8 -20.59 51.69 -14.81
N LYS A 9 -20.48 51.71 -13.47
CA LYS A 9 -19.93 52.73 -12.54
C LYS A 9 -19.65 52.04 -11.18
N LYS A 10 -18.50 52.31 -10.55
CA LYS A 10 -18.24 52.00 -9.13
C LYS A 10 -18.30 53.30 -8.34
N ASP A 11 -19.34 53.47 -7.53
CA ASP A 11 -19.46 54.57 -6.59
C ASP A 11 -18.87 54.21 -5.21
N ARG A 12 -18.12 55.17 -4.69
CA ARG A 12 -17.52 55.22 -3.34
C ARG A 12 -18.53 55.77 -2.33
N LYS A 13 -18.60 55.25 -1.09
CA LYS A 13 -18.73 55.97 0.21
C LYS A 13 -18.33 54.98 1.35
N ARG A 14 -17.26 55.13 2.13
CA ARG A 14 -16.85 56.09 3.20
C ARG A 14 -17.70 56.08 4.49
N HIS A 15 -17.04 55.61 5.57
CA HIS A 15 -17.05 56.01 7.00
C HIS A 15 -18.24 55.64 7.91
N ARG A 16 -17.94 54.93 9.02
CA ARG A 16 -17.89 55.51 10.39
C ARG A 16 -17.56 54.48 11.47
N SER A 17 -16.53 54.81 12.25
CA SER A 17 -16.19 54.25 13.55
C SER A 17 -17.20 54.64 14.63
N ARG A 18 -17.40 53.76 15.62
CA ARG A 18 -17.85 54.14 16.97
C ARG A 18 -17.47 53.07 18.00
N SER A 19 -16.44 53.38 18.76
CA SER A 19 -16.09 52.80 20.06
C SER A 19 -17.04 53.35 21.14
N ARG A 20 -17.49 52.49 22.07
CA ARG A 20 -17.94 52.87 23.42
C ARG A 20 -17.62 51.73 24.40
N SER A 21 -16.78 52.06 25.37
CA SER A 21 -16.52 51.40 26.64
C SER A 21 -17.58 51.79 27.69
N SER A 22 -17.47 51.22 28.91
CA SER A 22 -18.26 51.42 30.15
C SER A 22 -19.32 50.33 30.36
N SER A 23 -19.56 49.72 31.53
CA SER A 23 -18.97 49.75 32.89
C SER A 23 -19.62 48.57 33.66
N THR A 24 -18.99 48.21 34.76
CA THR A 24 -19.46 47.39 35.89
C THR A 24 -20.91 47.67 36.32
N ASP A 25 -21.66 46.65 36.77
CA ASP A 25 -21.94 46.45 38.21
C ASP A 25 -22.80 45.18 38.45
N SER A 26 -22.57 44.65 39.63
CA SER A 26 -23.17 43.60 40.44
C SER A 26 -24.71 43.50 40.40
N ASP A 27 -25.26 42.28 40.50
CA ASP A 27 -26.29 42.01 41.51
C ASP A 27 -26.69 40.53 41.72
N ALA A 28 -26.75 40.19 43.02
CA ALA A 28 -27.68 39.32 43.73
C ALA A 28 -27.98 37.89 43.24
N GLU A 29 -27.22 36.93 43.78
CA GLU A 29 -27.60 35.54 44.02
C GLU A 29 -28.86 35.45 44.93
N ARG A 30 -30.05 35.27 44.34
CA ARG A 30 -31.26 34.88 45.09
C ARG A 30 -31.36 33.36 45.18
N ARG A 31 -31.05 32.84 46.37
CA ARG A 31 -31.36 31.49 46.85
C ARG A 31 -32.87 31.19 46.76
N GLY A 32 -33.27 30.42 45.75
CA GLY A 32 -34.59 29.79 45.66
C GLY A 32 -34.57 28.38 46.26
N LYS A 33 -35.18 28.20 47.44
CA LYS A 33 -35.45 26.89 48.06
C LYS A 33 -36.50 26.15 47.23
N GLU A 34 -36.10 25.12 46.50
CA GLU A 34 -37.02 24.29 45.73
C GLU A 34 -37.57 23.13 46.60
N HIS A 35 -38.89 23.13 46.80
CA HIS A 35 -39.62 22.09 47.52
C HIS A 35 -39.58 20.76 46.75
N LYS A 36 -38.99 19.72 47.37
CA LYS A 36 -39.02 18.34 46.89
C LYS A 36 -40.46 17.79 46.91
N ARG A 37 -41.11 17.73 45.74
CA ARG A 37 -42.34 16.95 45.55
C ARG A 37 -42.01 15.47 45.41
N HIS A 38 -42.41 14.67 46.39
CA HIS A 38 -42.36 13.20 46.33
C HIS A 38 -43.23 12.67 45.18
N LYS A 39 -42.62 12.11 44.12
CA LYS A 39 -43.34 11.29 43.13
C LYS A 39 -43.61 9.91 43.73
N LYS A 40 -44.87 9.64 44.03
CA LYS A 40 -45.38 8.33 44.47
C LYS A 40 -45.56 7.46 43.22
N ASP A 41 -44.70 6.45 43.04
CA ASP A 41 -44.81 5.48 41.95
C ASP A 41 -46.12 4.69 42.05
N LYS A 42 -47.12 5.08 41.25
CA LYS A 42 -48.31 4.24 40.98
C LYS A 42 -47.90 3.11 40.04
N LYS A 43 -47.67 1.92 40.60
CA LYS A 43 -47.57 0.66 39.85
C LYS A 43 -48.89 0.42 39.09
N ARG A 44 -48.90 0.69 37.78
CA ARG A 44 -49.95 0.24 36.86
C ARG A 44 -49.84 -1.27 36.71
N ARG A 45 -50.77 -2.02 37.30
CA ARG A 45 -51.02 -3.43 36.98
C ARG A 45 -51.59 -3.48 35.57
N ARG A 46 -50.86 -4.05 34.61
CA ARG A 46 -51.40 -4.41 33.30
C ARG A 46 -52.10 -5.75 33.44
N SER A 47 -53.40 -5.77 33.20
CA SER A 47 -54.17 -7.00 32.99
C SER A 47 -53.73 -7.64 31.65
N PRO A 48 -53.53 -8.96 31.57
CA PRO A 48 -53.33 -9.64 30.31
C PRO A 48 -54.69 -9.86 29.64
N SER A 49 -54.86 -9.24 28.46
CA SER A 49 -55.93 -9.59 27.54
C SER A 49 -55.65 -10.96 26.93
N ARG A 50 -56.73 -11.71 26.79
CA ARG A 50 -56.80 -13.15 26.56
C ARG A 50 -57.09 -13.35 25.07
N SER A 51 -56.36 -14.23 24.41
CA SER A 51 -56.87 -14.90 23.20
C SER A 51 -56.02 -16.09 22.79
N SER A 52 -56.75 -17.17 22.48
CA SER A 52 -56.38 -18.36 21.72
C SER A 52 -55.66 -19.49 22.48
N SER A 53 -56.46 -20.54 22.68
CA SER A 53 -56.23 -21.80 23.36
C SER A 53 -55.64 -22.88 22.44
N SER A 54 -54.64 -23.60 22.94
CA SER A 54 -54.60 -25.07 22.97
C SER A 54 -53.30 -25.45 23.66
N ASP A 55 -53.32 -25.59 24.98
CA ASP A 55 -52.09 -25.83 25.73
C ASP A 55 -52.34 -26.75 26.94
N SER A 56 -51.49 -27.77 27.03
CA SER A 56 -51.62 -28.98 27.82
C SER A 56 -51.35 -28.71 29.31
N ASP A 57 -52.00 -29.44 30.21
CA ASP A 57 -51.85 -29.22 31.67
C ASP A 57 -50.42 -29.43 32.20
N ASP A 58 -49.59 -30.17 31.45
CA ASP A 58 -48.15 -30.36 31.73
C ASP A 58 -47.35 -29.07 31.55
N GLU A 59 -47.67 -28.25 30.55
CA GLU A 59 -46.91 -27.03 30.21
C GLU A 59 -47.09 -25.96 31.30
N ARG A 60 -48.31 -25.86 31.86
CA ARG A 60 -48.60 -24.98 33.01
C ARG A 60 -47.91 -25.40 34.31
N ARG A 61 -47.70 -26.70 34.52
CA ARG A 61 -46.96 -27.22 35.69
C ARG A 61 -45.46 -27.01 35.54
N PHE A 62 -44.93 -27.23 34.34
CA PHE A 62 -43.53 -26.97 34.00
C PHE A 62 -43.16 -25.49 34.21
N ASP A 63 -44.00 -24.57 33.74
CA ASP A 63 -43.79 -23.13 33.92
C ASP A 63 -43.80 -22.71 35.40
N LYS A 64 -44.68 -23.31 36.22
CA LYS A 64 -44.71 -23.07 37.66
C LYS A 64 -43.43 -23.57 38.35
N ASN A 65 -43.00 -24.78 38.04
CA ASN A 65 -41.75 -25.35 38.59
C ASN A 65 -40.53 -24.54 38.17
N LEU A 66 -40.48 -24.06 36.92
CA LEU A 66 -39.40 -23.21 36.42
C LEU A 66 -39.38 -21.85 37.13
N GLN A 67 -40.54 -21.27 37.40
CA GLN A 67 -40.65 -20.04 38.19
C GLN A 67 -40.19 -20.27 39.63
N GLU A 68 -40.54 -21.39 40.24
CA GLU A 68 -40.16 -21.74 41.60
C GLU A 68 -38.65 -21.98 41.73
N GLN A 69 -38.05 -22.71 40.79
CA GLN A 69 -36.60 -22.87 40.71
C GLN A 69 -35.88 -21.53 40.51
N ARG A 70 -36.41 -20.62 39.67
CA ARG A 70 -35.87 -19.27 39.51
C ARG A 70 -35.94 -18.47 40.80
N GLN A 71 -37.00 -18.64 41.59
CA GLN A 71 -37.15 -17.98 42.90
C GLN A 71 -36.16 -18.52 43.92
N LEU A 72 -36.00 -19.85 44.01
CA LEU A 72 -35.04 -20.49 44.90
C LEU A 72 -33.60 -20.07 44.57
N LYS A 73 -33.20 -20.10 43.30
CA LYS A 73 -31.88 -19.64 42.86
C LYS A 73 -31.64 -18.17 43.20
N LYS A 74 -32.66 -17.33 43.06
CA LYS A 74 -32.60 -15.91 43.43
C LYS A 74 -32.47 -15.71 44.94
N ALA A 75 -33.14 -16.53 45.75
CA ALA A 75 -33.02 -16.50 47.20
C ALA A 75 -31.63 -16.95 47.66
N GLN A 76 -31.09 -18.02 47.08
CA GLN A 76 -29.72 -18.50 47.34
C GLN A 76 -28.67 -17.43 46.97
N LEU A 77 -28.78 -16.80 45.80
CA LEU A 77 -27.89 -15.70 45.39
C LEU A 77 -27.97 -14.49 46.33
N ARG A 78 -29.16 -14.18 46.87
CA ARG A 78 -29.33 -13.12 47.86
C ARG A 78 -28.62 -13.46 49.16
N ARG A 79 -28.82 -14.69 49.64
CA ARG A 79 -28.18 -15.20 50.86
C ARG A 79 -26.65 -15.21 50.74
N GLN A 80 -26.10 -15.75 49.65
CA GLN A 80 -24.66 -15.71 49.39
C GLN A 80 -24.11 -14.28 49.32
N LYS A 81 -24.86 -13.36 48.71
CA LYS A 81 -24.48 -11.94 48.65
C LYS A 81 -24.56 -11.24 50.01
N GLU A 82 -25.42 -11.68 50.91
CA GLU A 82 -25.52 -11.18 52.28
C GLU A 82 -24.39 -11.75 53.14
N GLU A 83 -24.09 -13.04 53.02
CA GLU A 83 -22.96 -13.71 53.67
C GLU A 83 -21.62 -13.09 53.23
N MET A 84 -21.43 -12.79 51.94
CA MET A 84 -20.24 -12.08 51.45
C MET A 84 -20.15 -10.64 52.01
N LYS A 85 -21.26 -9.92 52.13
CA LYS A 85 -21.28 -8.57 52.72
C LYS A 85 -21.07 -8.55 54.22
N ALA A 86 -21.40 -9.64 54.91
CA ALA A 86 -21.22 -9.78 56.36
C ALA A 86 -19.76 -10.11 56.70
N ARG A 87 -19.05 -10.80 55.80
CA ARG A 87 -17.60 -11.06 55.90
C ARG A 87 -16.71 -9.91 55.38
N GLU A 88 -17.30 -8.90 54.73
CA GLU A 88 -16.61 -7.77 54.09
C GLU A 88 -16.04 -6.80 55.16
N THR A 89 -14.74 -6.49 55.06
CA THR A 89 -14.06 -5.54 55.96
C THR A 89 -14.59 -4.10 55.77
N PRO A 90 -14.44 -3.19 56.75
CA PRO A 90 -14.95 -1.82 56.63
C PRO A 90 -14.31 -1.02 55.48
N GLU A 91 -13.09 -1.38 55.08
CA GLU A 91 -12.37 -0.77 53.95
C GLU A 91 -12.90 -1.24 52.60
N GLU A 92 -13.16 -2.54 52.45
CA GLU A 92 -13.75 -3.13 51.25
C GLU A 92 -15.20 -2.65 51.01
N LYS A 93 -15.95 -2.42 52.10
CA LYS A 93 -17.27 -1.76 52.05
C LYS A 93 -17.19 -0.33 51.52
N LYS A 94 -16.11 0.42 51.79
CA LYS A 94 -15.87 1.76 51.22
C LYS A 94 -15.51 1.66 49.73
N ALA A 95 -14.64 0.73 49.35
CA ALA A 95 -14.28 0.48 47.95
C ALA A 95 -15.50 0.11 47.09
N ARG A 96 -16.39 -0.76 47.59
CA ARG A 96 -17.63 -1.13 46.89
C ARG A 96 -18.59 0.06 46.72
N ARG A 97 -18.68 0.93 47.73
CA ARG A 97 -19.49 2.16 47.65
C ARG A 97 -18.90 3.15 46.65
N MET A 98 -17.58 3.29 46.62
CA MET A 98 -16.86 4.11 45.64
C MET A 98 -17.04 3.57 44.23
N ALA A 99 -16.87 2.27 43.99
CA ALA A 99 -17.10 1.64 42.70
C ALA A 99 -18.56 1.80 42.23
N LYS A 100 -19.53 1.61 43.14
CA LYS A 100 -20.95 1.84 42.82
C LYS A 100 -21.25 3.30 42.50
N ARG A 101 -20.56 4.25 43.16
CA ARG A 101 -20.69 5.69 42.87
C ARG A 101 -20.05 6.03 41.52
N MET A 102 -18.85 5.52 41.25
CA MET A 102 -18.16 5.69 39.96
C MET A 102 -18.97 5.11 38.82
N GLN A 103 -19.48 3.89 38.94
CA GLN A 103 -20.34 3.28 37.93
C GLN A 103 -21.65 4.07 37.72
N LYS A 104 -22.22 4.65 38.78
CA LYS A 104 -23.42 5.50 38.67
C LYS A 104 -23.10 6.84 37.99
N ASP A 105 -21.95 7.44 38.28
CA ASP A 105 -21.49 8.68 37.65
C ASP A 105 -21.08 8.45 36.19
N GLU A 106 -20.42 7.34 35.89
CA GLU A 106 -20.07 6.92 34.54
C GLU A 106 -21.33 6.62 33.73
N ARG A 107 -22.32 5.93 34.31
CA ARG A 107 -23.62 5.73 33.66
C ARG A 107 -24.36 7.05 33.43
N ARG A 108 -24.25 8.03 34.35
CA ARG A 108 -24.83 9.37 34.17
C ARG A 108 -24.11 10.13 33.05
N ARG A 109 -22.78 10.15 33.07
CA ARG A 109 -21.94 10.78 32.05
C ARG A 109 -22.14 10.13 30.68
N ALA A 110 -22.24 8.81 30.63
CA ALA A 110 -22.54 8.08 29.41
C ALA A 110 -23.94 8.43 28.89
N ALA A 111 -24.95 8.55 29.76
CA ALA A 111 -26.29 9.00 29.34
C ALA A 111 -26.30 10.46 28.87
N GLU A 112 -25.53 11.35 29.49
CA GLU A 112 -25.35 12.75 29.05
C GLU A 112 -24.62 12.84 27.71
N ALA A 113 -23.58 12.02 27.50
CA ALA A 113 -22.91 11.88 26.21
C ALA A 113 -23.80 11.20 25.15
N GLU A 114 -24.70 10.31 25.58
CA GLU A 114 -25.66 9.61 24.73
C GLU A 114 -26.73 10.57 24.18
N ASP A 115 -27.03 11.63 24.93
CA ASP A 115 -28.02 12.67 24.58
C ASP A 115 -27.41 13.83 23.77
N THR A 116 -26.12 13.75 23.42
CA THR A 116 -25.48 14.74 22.56
C THR A 116 -25.61 14.31 21.09
N LEU A 117 -26.30 15.13 20.30
CA LEU A 117 -26.61 14.86 18.88
C LEU A 117 -25.39 14.89 17.95
N ILE A 118 -24.33 15.56 18.38
CA ILE A 118 -23.11 15.73 17.59
C ILE A 118 -22.19 14.55 17.92
N PRO A 119 -21.77 13.77 16.92
CA PRO A 119 -20.74 12.76 17.09
C PRO A 119 -19.48 13.34 17.76
N PRO A 120 -18.89 12.66 18.76
CA PRO A 120 -17.68 13.15 19.43
C PRO A 120 -16.49 13.33 18.47
N GLU A 121 -16.49 12.62 17.35
CA GLU A 121 -15.49 12.69 16.27
C GLU A 121 -15.45 14.05 15.53
N LEU A 122 -16.54 14.84 15.61
CA LEU A 122 -16.62 16.12 14.93
C LEU A 122 -16.06 17.28 15.77
N ASN A 123 -15.67 17.05 17.02
CA ASN A 123 -15.05 18.01 17.96
C ASN A 123 -15.75 19.38 18.13
N TYR A 124 -16.92 19.56 17.55
CA TYR A 124 -17.71 20.77 17.68
C TYR A 124 -18.54 20.74 18.97
N THR A 125 -18.47 21.83 19.71
CA THR A 125 -19.29 22.09 20.89
C THR A 125 -19.96 23.45 20.73
N ASN A 126 -20.99 23.74 21.53
CA ASN A 126 -21.66 25.05 21.51
C ASN A 126 -20.71 26.24 21.77
N LEU A 127 -19.54 25.98 22.38
CA LEU A 127 -18.53 26.99 22.68
C LEU A 127 -17.40 27.04 21.63
N ASN A 128 -17.22 25.97 20.85
CA ASN A 128 -16.18 25.84 19.83
C ASN A 128 -16.80 25.76 18.43
N ASN A 129 -17.80 26.59 18.17
CA ASN A 129 -18.51 26.61 16.90
C ASN A 129 -17.95 27.74 16.00
N PRO A 130 -17.32 27.43 14.85
CA PRO A 130 -16.77 28.44 13.94
C PRO A 130 -17.83 29.36 13.33
N PHE A 131 -19.12 28.99 13.39
CA PHE A 131 -20.24 29.80 12.90
C PHE A 131 -20.92 30.63 13.99
N ASN A 132 -20.32 30.68 15.19
CA ASN A 132 -20.81 31.50 16.30
C ASN A 132 -22.25 31.17 16.75
N ASP A 133 -22.75 29.97 16.41
CA ASP A 133 -24.06 29.49 16.85
C ASP A 133 -23.97 28.82 18.22
N THR A 134 -24.76 29.36 19.16
CA THR A 134 -24.81 28.98 20.57
C THR A 134 -25.63 27.73 20.85
N LYS A 135 -26.39 27.23 19.86
CA LYS A 135 -27.33 26.10 19.99
C LYS A 135 -27.01 24.94 19.05
N LEU A 136 -25.74 24.79 18.67
CA LEU A 136 -25.28 23.75 17.73
C LEU A 136 -25.69 22.32 18.16
N THR A 137 -25.69 22.03 19.46
CA THR A 137 -26.05 20.71 20.00
C THR A 137 -27.56 20.48 20.11
N GLN A 138 -28.41 21.47 19.80
CA GLN A 138 -29.88 21.31 19.88
C GLN A 138 -30.43 20.77 18.56
N THR A 139 -31.34 19.79 18.61
CA THR A 139 -32.06 19.38 17.38
C THR A 139 -33.00 20.49 16.94
N PHE A 140 -32.87 20.90 15.69
CA PHE A 140 -33.93 21.59 14.99
C PHE A 140 -35.15 20.67 14.82
N VAL A 141 -36.33 21.13 15.24
CA VAL A 141 -37.58 20.41 15.10
C VAL A 141 -38.51 21.18 14.18
N TRP A 142 -38.89 20.55 13.07
CA TRP A 142 -39.85 21.12 12.14
C TRP A 142 -41.27 20.79 12.59
N GLY A 143 -41.87 21.67 13.40
CA GLY A 143 -43.21 21.46 13.98
C GLY A 143 -44.28 21.07 12.96
N LYS A 144 -44.44 21.85 11.88
CA LYS A 144 -45.41 21.55 10.80
C LYS A 144 -45.19 20.19 10.14
N LYS A 145 -43.94 19.73 10.02
CA LYS A 145 -43.63 18.40 9.47
C LYS A 145 -44.01 17.30 10.46
N LEU A 146 -43.71 17.50 11.75
CA LEU A 146 -44.07 16.58 12.82
C LEU A 146 -45.59 16.39 12.92
N GLU A 147 -46.35 17.48 12.77
CA GLU A 147 -47.82 17.47 12.73
C GLU A 147 -48.34 16.70 11.50
N LYS A 148 -47.77 16.96 10.30
CA LYS A 148 -48.14 16.24 9.07
C LYS A 148 -47.83 14.74 9.14
N GLU A 149 -46.77 14.35 9.86
CA GLU A 149 -46.40 12.94 10.10
C GLU A 149 -47.20 12.28 11.24
N GLY A 150 -48.15 12.99 11.88
CA GLY A 150 -48.93 12.45 13.01
C GLY A 150 -48.11 12.22 14.28
N ARG A 151 -46.93 12.83 14.36
CA ARG A 151 -45.94 12.68 15.44
C ARG A 151 -45.91 13.86 16.41
N SER A 152 -46.90 14.76 16.33
CA SER A 152 -47.03 15.96 17.18
C SER A 152 -47.04 15.69 18.69
N GLY A 153 -47.38 14.46 19.12
CA GLY A 153 -47.40 14.05 20.53
C GLY A 153 -46.07 13.54 21.10
N LEU A 154 -45.00 13.45 20.30
CA LEU A 154 -43.68 13.01 20.78
C LEU A 154 -43.01 14.12 21.59
N THR A 155 -42.35 13.73 22.68
CA THR A 155 -41.58 14.68 23.51
C THR A 155 -40.32 15.11 22.77
N GLN A 156 -39.87 16.35 22.95
CA GLN A 156 -38.61 16.87 22.38
C GLN A 156 -37.42 15.92 22.62
N ASP A 157 -37.32 15.34 23.82
CA ASP A 157 -36.31 14.35 24.23
C ASP A 157 -36.38 13.02 23.43
N GLN A 158 -37.56 12.64 22.95
CA GLN A 158 -37.71 11.45 22.09
C GLN A 158 -37.24 11.75 20.66
N ILE A 159 -37.50 12.96 20.17
CA ILE A 159 -37.08 13.43 18.84
C ILE A 159 -35.56 13.56 18.78
N THR A 160 -34.92 14.10 19.82
CA THR A 160 -33.45 14.19 19.94
C THR A 160 -32.81 12.81 19.95
N LYS A 161 -33.37 11.86 20.69
CA LYS A 161 -32.88 10.47 20.74
C LYS A 161 -33.01 9.75 19.40
N GLU A 162 -34.15 9.87 18.72
CA GLU A 162 -34.31 9.29 17.39
C GLU A 162 -33.33 9.88 16.38
N ALA A 163 -33.14 11.20 16.39
CA ALA A 163 -32.18 11.88 15.52
C ALA A 163 -30.74 11.44 15.81
N SER A 164 -30.35 11.36 17.08
CA SER A 164 -29.02 10.89 17.52
C SER A 164 -28.77 9.45 17.07
N GLN A 165 -29.77 8.58 17.21
CA GLN A 165 -29.68 7.19 16.76
C GLN A 165 -29.53 7.08 15.24
N ARG A 166 -30.26 7.90 14.46
CA ARG A 166 -30.11 7.95 13.00
C ARG A 166 -28.72 8.42 12.59
N ILE A 167 -28.20 9.48 13.22
CA ILE A 167 -26.84 9.98 12.94
C ILE A 167 -25.79 8.91 13.24
N ARG A 168 -25.90 8.22 14.37
CA ARG A 168 -25.00 7.11 14.74
C ARG A 168 -25.03 5.98 13.71
N LYS A 169 -26.22 5.53 13.29
CA LYS A 169 -26.37 4.48 12.27
C LYS A 169 -25.73 4.88 10.94
N ASN A 170 -25.98 6.11 10.48
CA ASN A 170 -25.34 6.62 9.27
C ASN A 170 -23.81 6.67 9.40
N LEU A 171 -23.27 7.06 10.56
CA LEU A 171 -21.83 7.11 10.80
C LEU A 171 -21.20 5.71 10.79
N THR A 172 -21.85 4.73 11.43
CA THR A 172 -21.37 3.34 11.42
C THR A 172 -21.42 2.74 10.03
N GLU A 173 -22.52 2.95 9.29
CA GLU A 173 -22.67 2.49 7.91
C GLU A 173 -21.61 3.14 7.01
N ALA A 174 -21.37 4.46 7.14
CA ALA A 174 -20.33 5.16 6.40
C ALA A 174 -18.92 4.63 6.71
N ALA A 175 -18.63 4.29 7.98
CA ALA A 175 -17.36 3.69 8.37
C ALA A 175 -17.18 2.29 7.77
N GLU A 176 -18.24 1.49 7.72
CA GLU A 176 -18.23 0.17 7.06
C GLU A 176 -18.01 0.29 5.55
N PHE A 177 -18.70 1.22 4.88
CA PHE A 177 -18.47 1.48 3.45
C PHE A 177 -17.03 1.92 3.17
N LYS A 178 -16.45 2.77 4.03
CA LYS A 178 -15.05 3.16 3.93
C LYS A 178 -14.12 1.95 4.06
N ARG A 179 -14.32 1.10 5.07
CA ARG A 179 -13.54 -0.13 5.25
C ARG A 179 -13.66 -1.09 4.06
N ILE A 180 -14.85 -1.24 3.49
CA ILE A 180 -15.07 -2.07 2.29
C ILE A 180 -14.33 -1.48 1.09
N ARG A 181 -14.35 -0.15 0.92
CA ARG A 181 -13.62 0.52 -0.15
C ARG A 181 -12.11 0.34 0.00
N ASP A 182 -11.59 0.56 1.21
CA ASP A 182 -10.17 0.48 1.52
C ASP A 182 -9.67 -0.97 1.37
N SER A 183 -10.43 -1.96 1.84
CA SER A 183 -10.10 -3.38 1.65
C SER A 183 -10.13 -3.81 0.18
N ARG A 184 -11.09 -3.34 -0.61
CA ARG A 184 -11.11 -3.59 -2.07
C ARG A 184 -9.92 -2.95 -2.77
N ALA A 185 -9.52 -1.76 -2.35
CA ALA A 185 -8.34 -1.07 -2.89
C ALA A 185 -7.07 -1.86 -2.55
N ALA A 186 -6.91 -2.29 -1.30
CA ALA A 186 -5.77 -3.09 -0.84
C ALA A 186 -5.68 -4.44 -1.60
N VAL A 187 -6.80 -5.17 -1.74
CA VAL A 187 -6.81 -6.43 -2.50
C VAL A 187 -6.42 -6.21 -3.97
N LYS A 188 -6.89 -5.11 -4.57
CA LYS A 188 -6.53 -4.78 -5.96
C LYS A 188 -5.03 -4.46 -6.09
N GLU A 189 -4.49 -3.70 -5.14
CA GLU A 189 -3.06 -3.38 -5.08
C GLU A 189 -2.20 -4.64 -4.89
N ASP A 190 -2.58 -5.52 -3.97
CA ASP A 190 -1.89 -6.80 -3.74
C ASP A 190 -1.90 -7.69 -4.98
N MET A 191 -3.05 -7.79 -5.67
CA MET A 191 -3.16 -8.52 -6.94
C MET A 191 -2.29 -7.91 -8.03
N GLU A 192 -2.18 -6.58 -8.10
CA GLU A 192 -1.33 -5.89 -9.06
C GLU A 192 0.16 -6.08 -8.73
N MET A 193 0.55 -6.04 -7.46
CA MET A 193 1.91 -6.38 -7.03
C MET A 193 2.26 -7.82 -7.38
N MET A 194 1.38 -8.78 -7.09
CA MET A 194 1.60 -10.19 -7.48
C MET A 194 1.75 -10.35 -8.99
N LYS A 195 0.96 -9.59 -9.79
CA LYS A 195 1.09 -9.62 -11.24
C LYS A 195 2.43 -9.04 -11.69
N ARG A 196 2.86 -7.89 -11.16
CA ARG A 196 4.18 -7.32 -11.49
C ARG A 196 5.32 -8.27 -11.12
N ASP A 197 5.25 -8.91 -9.96
CA ASP A 197 6.24 -9.89 -9.53
C ASP A 197 6.24 -11.13 -10.45
N ALA A 198 5.06 -11.60 -10.88
CA ALA A 198 4.95 -12.69 -11.83
C ALA A 198 5.55 -12.33 -13.19
N ASP A 199 5.27 -11.11 -13.70
CA ASP A 199 5.81 -10.59 -14.95
C ASP A 199 7.34 -10.46 -14.88
N LEU A 200 7.89 -9.92 -13.78
CA LEU A 200 9.34 -9.83 -13.56
C LEU A 200 10.01 -11.20 -13.55
N ARG A 201 9.42 -12.20 -12.86
CA ARG A 201 9.94 -13.57 -12.86
C ARG A 201 9.85 -14.22 -14.24
N ALA A 202 8.79 -13.94 -15.00
CA ALA A 202 8.65 -14.42 -16.37
C ALA A 202 9.72 -13.82 -17.28
N SER A 203 9.95 -12.50 -17.20
CA SER A 203 11.02 -11.81 -17.92
C SER A 203 12.39 -12.41 -17.62
N GLN A 204 12.76 -12.61 -16.35
CA GLN A 204 14.05 -13.23 -16.00
C GLN A 204 14.23 -14.63 -16.60
N LYS A 205 13.17 -15.45 -16.62
CA LYS A 205 13.21 -16.77 -17.23
C LYS A 205 13.36 -16.69 -18.75
N THR A 206 12.71 -15.73 -19.39
CA THR A 206 12.85 -15.46 -20.83
C THR A 206 14.27 -15.01 -21.15
N ASP A 207 14.84 -14.07 -20.40
CA ASP A 207 16.20 -13.58 -20.59
C ASP A 207 17.23 -14.73 -20.47
N SER A 208 17.03 -15.62 -19.50
CA SER A 208 17.90 -16.79 -19.32
C SER A 208 17.82 -17.76 -20.49
N LYS A 209 16.60 -18.07 -20.95
CA LYS A 209 16.38 -18.91 -22.14
C LYS A 209 16.90 -18.26 -23.42
N GLU A 210 16.80 -16.94 -23.53
CA GLU A 210 17.33 -16.19 -24.67
C GLU A 210 18.86 -16.29 -24.72
N ARG A 211 19.55 -16.17 -23.58
CA ARG A 211 21.01 -16.39 -23.52
C ARG A 211 21.40 -17.81 -23.92
N GLU A 212 20.67 -18.82 -23.45
CA GLU A 212 20.89 -20.22 -23.86
C GLU A 212 20.68 -20.41 -25.37
N PHE A 213 19.62 -19.80 -25.92
CA PHE A 213 19.36 -19.85 -27.36
C PHE A 213 20.45 -19.13 -28.16
N GLN A 214 20.91 -17.97 -27.71
CA GLN A 214 22.03 -17.25 -28.35
C GLN A 214 23.31 -18.09 -28.34
N LEU A 215 23.60 -18.74 -27.22
CA LEU A 215 24.71 -19.70 -27.10
C LEU A 215 24.61 -20.82 -28.14
N ASP A 216 23.45 -21.45 -28.26
CA ASP A 216 23.25 -22.55 -29.20
C ASP A 216 23.27 -22.09 -30.66
N GLN A 217 22.71 -20.90 -30.95
CA GLN A 217 22.84 -20.27 -32.26
C GLN A 217 24.30 -20.00 -32.63
N VAL A 218 25.11 -19.49 -31.70
CA VAL A 218 26.53 -19.24 -31.91
C VAL A 218 27.25 -20.55 -32.22
N LYS A 219 27.03 -21.61 -31.44
CA LYS A 219 27.60 -22.95 -31.67
C LYS A 219 27.24 -23.51 -33.04
N GLU A 220 25.97 -23.48 -33.41
CA GLU A 220 25.51 -23.99 -34.72
C GLU A 220 26.05 -23.16 -35.87
N ARG A 221 26.08 -21.83 -35.73
CA ARG A 221 26.65 -20.93 -36.74
C ARG A 221 28.15 -21.16 -36.93
N THR A 222 28.87 -21.49 -35.87
CA THR A 222 30.30 -21.85 -35.92
C THR A 222 30.50 -23.19 -36.61
N ARG A 223 29.70 -24.21 -36.27
CA ARG A 223 29.73 -25.52 -36.94
C ARG A 223 29.52 -25.37 -38.45
N ILE A 224 28.45 -24.71 -38.86
CA ILE A 224 28.13 -24.50 -40.29
C ILE A 224 29.23 -23.73 -41.02
N ARG A 225 29.87 -22.75 -40.37
CA ARG A 225 30.96 -21.96 -40.97
C ARG A 225 32.21 -22.80 -41.23
N ILE A 226 32.53 -23.69 -40.30
CA ILE A 226 33.66 -24.64 -40.43
C ILE A 226 33.36 -25.62 -41.56
N ASP A 227 32.18 -26.23 -41.58
CA ASP A 227 31.77 -27.21 -42.60
C ASP A 227 31.78 -26.60 -44.01
N GLN A 228 31.50 -25.30 -44.13
CA GLN A 228 31.50 -24.56 -45.40
C GLN A 228 32.88 -23.97 -45.77
N GLY A 229 33.94 -24.23 -45.00
CA GLY A 229 35.30 -23.74 -45.29
C GLY A 229 35.48 -22.23 -45.16
N ARG A 230 34.56 -21.53 -44.49
CA ARG A 230 34.54 -20.07 -44.29
C ARG A 230 34.62 -19.71 -42.80
N ALA A 231 35.40 -20.49 -42.06
CA ALA A 231 35.57 -20.31 -40.62
C ALA A 231 36.20 -18.95 -40.32
N LYS A 232 35.66 -18.22 -39.35
CA LYS A 232 36.33 -17.06 -38.76
C LYS A 232 37.39 -17.52 -37.76
N ALA A 233 38.30 -16.62 -37.39
CA ALA A 233 39.31 -16.89 -36.36
C ALA A 233 38.68 -17.37 -35.05
N ILE A 234 37.57 -16.75 -34.61
CA ILE A 234 36.82 -17.16 -33.41
C ILE A 234 36.25 -18.59 -33.50
N ASP A 235 35.82 -19.00 -34.69
CA ASP A 235 35.26 -20.33 -34.94
C ASP A 235 36.35 -21.42 -34.79
N LEU A 236 37.58 -21.10 -35.21
CA LEU A 236 38.73 -21.98 -35.06
C LEU A 236 39.25 -22.01 -33.62
N LEU A 237 39.30 -20.85 -32.95
CA LEU A 237 39.74 -20.73 -31.56
C LEU A 237 38.78 -21.43 -30.59
N SER A 238 37.47 -21.32 -30.80
CA SER A 238 36.47 -22.03 -30.00
C SER A 238 36.55 -23.56 -30.14
N ARG A 239 37.13 -24.08 -31.23
CA ARG A 239 37.39 -25.52 -31.41
C ARG A 239 38.37 -26.07 -30.39
N TYR A 240 39.38 -25.29 -29.98
CA TYR A 240 40.34 -25.70 -28.94
C TYR A 240 39.69 -25.84 -27.58
N ILE A 241 38.74 -24.95 -27.25
CA ILE A 241 37.96 -25.02 -26.01
C ILE A 241 37.08 -26.28 -26.01
N ARG A 242 36.42 -26.57 -27.14
CA ARG A 242 35.61 -27.79 -27.30
C ARG A 242 36.44 -29.07 -27.24
N TYR A 243 37.67 -29.03 -27.75
CA TYR A 243 38.61 -30.15 -27.68
C TYR A 243 39.16 -30.36 -26.25
N ALA A 244 39.44 -29.28 -25.52
CA ALA A 244 39.91 -29.33 -24.14
C ALA A 244 38.81 -29.71 -23.13
N GLY A 245 37.54 -29.69 -23.53
CA GLY A 245 36.40 -30.06 -22.68
C GLY A 245 36.14 -31.57 -22.59
N GLU A 246 35.56 -32.02 -21.47
CA GLU A 246 35.28 -33.42 -21.12
C GLU A 246 34.32 -34.17 -22.09
N HIS A 247 33.64 -33.47 -22.99
CA HIS A 247 32.65 -34.04 -23.91
C HIS A 247 33.12 -34.12 -25.38
N PHE A 248 34.42 -34.05 -25.64
CA PHE A 248 34.93 -34.24 -27.00
C PHE A 248 34.71 -35.69 -27.47
N SER A 249 33.80 -35.87 -28.42
CA SER A 249 33.64 -37.14 -29.15
C SER A 249 34.43 -37.06 -30.46
N PRO A 250 35.50 -37.86 -30.65
CA PRO A 250 36.30 -37.88 -31.89
C PRO A 250 35.47 -38.17 -33.14
N THR A 251 34.32 -38.84 -32.99
CA THR A 251 33.39 -39.16 -34.06
C THR A 251 32.61 -37.95 -34.59
N ALA A 252 32.53 -36.85 -33.84
CA ALA A 252 31.76 -35.67 -34.24
C ALA A 252 32.56 -34.69 -35.13
N SER A 253 33.88 -34.84 -35.22
CA SER A 253 34.74 -33.94 -36.01
C SER A 253 36.05 -34.65 -36.41
N PRO A 254 36.00 -35.63 -37.34
CA PRO A 254 37.15 -36.42 -37.75
C PRO A 254 38.28 -35.61 -38.42
N ASP A 255 37.96 -34.43 -38.98
CA ASP A 255 38.92 -33.57 -39.70
C ASP A 255 39.57 -32.50 -38.79
N PHE A 256 39.85 -32.80 -37.52
CA PHE A 256 40.55 -31.85 -36.65
C PHE A 256 42.06 -32.10 -36.67
N GLU A 257 42.77 -31.32 -37.49
CA GLU A 257 44.21 -31.17 -37.34
C GLU A 257 44.47 -30.07 -36.30
N LEU A 258 45.19 -30.43 -35.22
CA LEU A 258 45.58 -29.49 -34.17
C LEU A 258 46.70 -28.58 -34.71
N VAL A 259 46.31 -27.48 -35.34
CA VAL A 259 47.22 -26.43 -35.81
C VAL A 259 47.62 -25.54 -34.62
N ASN A 260 48.60 -24.65 -34.80
CA ASN A 260 48.91 -23.66 -33.77
C ASN A 260 47.84 -22.54 -33.76
N PRO A 261 47.21 -22.20 -32.62
CA PRO A 261 46.23 -21.12 -32.51
C PRO A 261 46.69 -19.77 -33.07
N ILE A 262 47.99 -19.47 -32.94
CA ILE A 262 48.60 -18.22 -33.43
C ILE A 262 48.63 -18.19 -34.97
N GLU A 263 48.80 -19.33 -35.61
CA GLU A 263 48.79 -19.43 -37.08
C GLU A 263 47.39 -19.17 -37.63
N TYR A 264 46.33 -19.63 -36.96
CA TYR A 264 44.95 -19.32 -37.37
C TYR A 264 44.64 -17.84 -37.27
N ILE A 265 45.08 -17.19 -36.19
CA ILE A 265 44.94 -15.74 -36.01
C ILE A 265 45.67 -15.00 -37.15
N ARG A 266 46.90 -15.39 -37.48
CA ARG A 266 47.69 -14.74 -38.56
C ARG A 266 47.15 -14.99 -39.97
N THR A 267 46.63 -16.18 -40.24
CA THR A 267 46.14 -16.56 -41.58
C THR A 267 44.75 -15.98 -41.87
N THR A 268 43.92 -15.85 -40.83
CA THR A 268 42.54 -15.41 -40.97
C THR A 268 42.39 -13.89 -40.82
N CYS A 269 43.15 -13.25 -39.92
CA CYS A 269 43.09 -11.80 -39.71
C CYS A 269 44.13 -11.05 -40.56
N LYS A 270 43.69 -10.43 -41.66
CA LYS A 270 44.55 -9.75 -42.64
C LYS A 270 44.56 -8.23 -42.44
N SER A 271 43.42 -7.63 -42.10
CA SER A 271 43.29 -6.21 -41.74
C SER A 271 43.47 -5.99 -40.24
N ILE A 272 43.58 -4.72 -39.82
CA ILE A 272 43.45 -4.32 -38.40
C ILE A 272 41.99 -4.51 -37.95
N ASP A 273 41.04 -4.17 -38.81
CA ASP A 273 39.60 -4.32 -38.54
C ASP A 273 39.24 -5.78 -38.22
N ASP A 274 39.86 -6.75 -38.90
CA ASP A 274 39.64 -8.19 -38.62
C ASP A 274 40.10 -8.60 -37.21
N PHE A 275 41.09 -7.91 -36.63
CA PHE A 275 41.53 -8.16 -35.26
C PHE A 275 40.66 -7.43 -34.24
N GLU A 276 40.14 -6.25 -34.56
CA GLU A 276 39.16 -5.54 -33.74
C GLU A 276 37.85 -6.34 -33.65
N ASP A 277 37.34 -6.83 -34.79
CA ASP A 277 36.20 -7.76 -34.87
C ASP A 277 36.44 -9.02 -34.04
N LEU A 278 37.65 -9.59 -34.10
CA LEU A 278 38.01 -10.77 -33.32
C LEU A 278 37.99 -10.49 -31.82
N LEU A 279 38.43 -9.31 -31.37
CA LEU A 279 38.37 -8.92 -29.96
C LEU A 279 36.92 -8.76 -29.47
N GLU A 280 36.04 -8.17 -30.28
CA GLU A 280 34.61 -8.08 -29.99
C GLU A 280 33.94 -9.46 -29.94
N ASP A 281 34.27 -10.32 -30.89
CA ASP A 281 33.82 -11.72 -30.92
C ASP A 281 34.30 -12.47 -29.67
N ILE A 282 35.57 -12.34 -29.26
CA ILE A 282 36.12 -12.95 -28.03
C ILE A 282 35.38 -12.45 -26.78
N ASN A 283 35.10 -11.14 -26.69
CA ASN A 283 34.35 -10.59 -25.57
C ASN A 283 32.93 -11.17 -25.48
N THR A 284 32.25 -11.29 -26.62
CA THR A 284 30.92 -11.91 -26.71
C THR A 284 30.96 -13.37 -26.26
N TYR A 285 31.96 -14.13 -26.71
CA TYR A 285 32.14 -15.52 -26.28
C TYR A 285 32.46 -15.64 -24.79
N ARG A 286 33.27 -14.74 -24.22
CA ARG A 286 33.57 -14.72 -22.78
C ARG A 286 32.32 -14.45 -21.93
N GLU A 287 31.41 -13.61 -22.41
CA GLU A 287 30.12 -13.35 -21.74
C GLU A 287 29.18 -14.56 -21.82
N LEU A 288 29.19 -15.26 -22.95
CA LEU A 288 28.32 -16.41 -23.21
C LEU A 288 28.81 -17.69 -22.50
N ASP A 289 30.11 -17.97 -22.46
CA ASP A 289 30.69 -19.22 -21.92
C ASP A 289 30.71 -19.25 -20.38
N GLY A 290 30.42 -18.11 -19.74
CA GLY A 290 30.49 -17.91 -18.31
C GLY A 290 31.91 -17.58 -17.86
N ARG A 291 32.03 -16.57 -17.00
CA ARG A 291 33.31 -15.90 -16.66
C ARG A 291 34.43 -16.80 -16.12
N GLU A 292 34.19 -18.04 -15.72
CA GLU A 292 35.14 -18.82 -14.91
C GLU A 292 35.82 -20.00 -15.63
N LYS A 293 35.25 -20.56 -16.71
CA LYS A 293 35.75 -21.84 -17.25
C LYS A 293 36.98 -21.71 -18.15
N HIS A 294 36.99 -20.69 -19.01
CA HIS A 294 38.00 -20.53 -20.04
C HIS A 294 38.59 -19.11 -20.05
N GLU A 295 38.54 -18.41 -18.92
CA GLU A 295 38.97 -17.01 -18.79
C GLU A 295 40.46 -16.83 -19.14
N VAL A 296 41.33 -17.71 -18.62
CA VAL A 296 42.78 -17.66 -18.89
C VAL A 296 43.05 -17.81 -20.38
N TRP A 297 42.39 -18.77 -21.04
CA TRP A 297 42.54 -18.98 -22.48
C TRP A 297 42.11 -17.74 -23.28
N TRP A 298 40.94 -17.17 -22.97
CA TRP A 298 40.46 -15.99 -23.69
C TRP A 298 41.36 -14.77 -23.44
N ASN A 299 41.87 -14.59 -22.23
CA ASN A 299 42.80 -13.50 -21.90
C ASN A 299 44.14 -13.66 -22.63
N ASP A 300 44.70 -14.88 -22.67
CA ASP A 300 45.94 -15.18 -23.38
C ASP A 300 45.77 -14.91 -24.89
N VAL A 301 44.65 -15.35 -25.47
CA VAL A 301 44.32 -15.09 -26.88
C VAL A 301 44.13 -13.61 -27.15
N THR A 302 43.42 -12.87 -26.28
CA THR A 302 43.28 -11.41 -26.37
C THR A 302 44.64 -10.73 -26.37
N GLN A 303 45.54 -11.11 -25.46
CA GLN A 303 46.88 -10.53 -25.39
C GLN A 303 47.68 -10.79 -26.68
N VAL A 304 47.61 -12.01 -27.22
CA VAL A 304 48.26 -12.36 -28.50
C VAL A 304 47.68 -11.52 -29.64
N VAL A 305 46.36 -11.35 -29.71
CA VAL A 305 45.69 -10.54 -30.74
C VAL A 305 46.10 -9.06 -30.64
N GLU A 306 46.11 -8.49 -29.44
CA GLU A 306 46.56 -7.12 -29.20
C GLU A 306 48.02 -6.91 -29.60
N ASP A 307 48.89 -7.86 -29.31
CA ASP A 307 50.31 -7.76 -29.65
C ASP A 307 50.54 -7.89 -31.16
N GLU A 308 49.80 -8.77 -31.86
CA GLU A 308 49.87 -8.85 -33.32
C GLU A 308 49.27 -7.59 -33.99
N MET A 309 48.22 -6.97 -33.41
CA MET A 309 47.73 -5.66 -33.84
C MET A 309 48.78 -4.56 -33.66
N LYS A 310 49.44 -4.49 -32.49
CA LYS A 310 50.51 -3.52 -32.21
C LYS A 310 51.65 -3.69 -33.21
N LYS A 311 52.06 -4.92 -33.52
CA LYS A 311 53.08 -5.21 -34.54
C LYS A 311 52.67 -4.71 -35.92
N LYS A 312 51.44 -4.99 -36.38
CA LYS A 312 50.95 -4.49 -37.68
C LYS A 312 50.87 -2.96 -37.71
N ASN A 313 50.41 -2.34 -36.64
CA ASN A 313 50.34 -0.88 -36.56
C ASN A 313 51.74 -0.24 -36.57
N SER A 314 52.71 -0.86 -35.86
CA SER A 314 54.12 -0.42 -35.93
C SER A 314 54.71 -0.60 -37.33
N HIS A 315 54.40 -1.70 -38.01
CA HIS A 315 54.87 -1.96 -39.37
C HIS A 315 54.29 -0.94 -40.37
N ARG A 316 52.99 -0.62 -40.25
CA ARG A 316 52.36 0.46 -41.04
C ARG A 316 53.03 1.81 -40.78
N LYS A 317 53.33 2.14 -39.52
CA LYS A 317 54.04 3.38 -39.18
C LYS A 317 55.44 3.44 -39.79
N SER A 318 56.22 2.36 -39.71
CA SER A 318 57.56 2.30 -40.31
C SER A 318 57.52 2.36 -41.84
N GLU A 319 56.53 1.74 -42.49
CA GLU A 319 56.34 1.83 -43.93
C GLU A 319 55.99 3.26 -44.38
N VAL A 320 55.12 3.95 -43.64
CA VAL A 320 54.77 5.35 -43.92
C VAL A 320 55.99 6.24 -43.74
N GLN A 321 56.75 6.07 -42.66
CA GLN A 321 58.01 6.78 -42.45
C GLN A 321 58.99 6.54 -43.61
N SER A 322 59.18 5.28 -44.01
CA SER A 322 60.07 4.93 -45.14
C SER A 322 59.61 5.54 -46.47
N LYS A 323 58.30 5.59 -46.74
CA LYS A 323 57.75 6.23 -47.95
C LYS A 323 57.94 7.75 -47.92
N LEU A 324 57.73 8.39 -46.77
CA LEU A 324 58.00 9.82 -46.60
C LEU A 324 59.48 10.13 -46.81
N ASP A 325 60.39 9.31 -46.27
CA ASP A 325 61.82 9.48 -46.46
C ASP A 325 62.22 9.33 -47.94
N LEU A 326 61.62 8.39 -48.67
CA LEU A 326 61.84 8.25 -50.11
C LEU A 326 61.32 9.44 -50.91
N ASP A 327 60.15 9.97 -50.57
CA ASP A 327 59.57 11.14 -51.24
C ASP A 327 60.33 12.43 -50.94
N ILE A 328 60.80 12.60 -49.70
CA ILE A 328 61.72 13.69 -49.30
C ILE A 328 63.00 13.60 -50.13
N ASN A 329 63.61 12.42 -50.24
CA ASN A 329 64.81 12.21 -51.04
C ASN A 329 64.59 12.47 -52.55
N LYS A 330 63.41 12.14 -53.09
CA LYS A 330 63.05 12.49 -54.49
C LYS A 330 62.89 13.99 -54.68
N LEU A 331 62.24 14.68 -53.74
CA LEU A 331 62.10 16.15 -53.73
C LEU A 331 63.45 16.85 -53.73
N PHE A 332 64.42 16.36 -52.96
CA PHE A 332 65.78 16.90 -52.96
C PHE A 332 66.57 16.60 -54.24
N LYS A 333 66.31 15.47 -54.90
CA LYS A 333 66.97 15.10 -56.17
C LYS A 333 66.44 15.85 -57.40
N GLN A 334 65.22 16.38 -57.37
CA GLN A 334 64.65 17.17 -58.48
C GLN A 334 65.05 18.66 -58.46
N LYS A 335 65.72 19.11 -57.39
CA LYS A 335 66.03 20.52 -57.14
C LYS A 335 67.49 20.91 -57.42
N ASN A 336 68.32 19.92 -57.77
CA ASN A 336 69.64 20.06 -58.40
C ASN A 336 69.53 19.60 -59.86
#